data_AF-A0A970ZJS9-F1
#
_entry.id   AF-A0A970ZJS9-F1
#
_cell.length_a   1.000
_cell.length_b   1.000
_cell.length_c   1.000
_cell.angle_alpha   90.00
_cell.angle_beta   90.00
_cell.angle_gamma   90.00
#
_symmetry.space_group_name_H-M   'P 1'
#
loop_
_entity.id
_entity.type
_entity.pdbx_description
1 polymer ?
#
loop_
_entity_poly.entity_id
_entity_poly.type
_entity_poly.pdbx_seq_one_letter_code
_entity_poly.pdbx_strand_id
1 'polypeptide(L)'
;MSYFRFSNSWSAVLIVLAIASGAVAQESLPAAEFSHLVQTLSEEGGFFFSDNFTSNEDSYLTVVDRMKQLGATGGAYIGVGPEQNFTYIARVRPRIAFIVDIRRQAIIQHLMYKAVFHHAPTRAEFISLLLSRPMNGKALRPDQPIEDIVAHFARMPVNSAACTKNLALISRTIERDFKFPLSREDKESLEFVYRSFSNQGFDIGFDVNSRWSRRFGHLPNLRELILQKDPNGKTGNFLANVDDYDFVRTLHRRNLIIPVVGDFGGKKALAAIGEYLRKKRYVVTVFYASNVEIVLFGYGYNAGNSFAAFVDNIRKLPINDRSILIRSTFYYYGHPAQLPGYKLCTLLQYISVFLKDFDAGRYQDYRDLIQTNYIK
;
A
#
# COMPACT_ATOMS: atom_id res chain seq x y z
N MET A 1 -39.70 30.26 -77.19
CA MET A 1 -40.23 31.01 -76.04
C MET A 1 -39.87 30.27 -74.76
N SER A 2 -39.26 31.00 -73.84
CA SER A 2 -38.61 30.53 -72.61
C SER A 2 -39.57 29.81 -71.65
N TYR A 3 -39.14 28.67 -71.08
CA TYR A 3 -39.60 28.23 -69.77
C TYR A 3 -38.42 27.65 -68.98
N PHE A 4 -38.11 28.33 -67.87
CA PHE A 4 -37.11 28.00 -66.86
C PHE A 4 -37.40 26.65 -66.20
N ARG A 5 -36.36 25.82 -66.05
CA ARG A 5 -36.33 24.69 -65.10
C ARG A 5 -35.51 25.10 -63.87
N PHE A 6 -36.16 25.17 -62.71
CA PHE A 6 -35.48 25.18 -61.42
C PHE A 6 -35.36 23.74 -60.91
N SER A 7 -34.13 23.24 -60.74
CA SER A 7 -33.83 22.00 -60.02
C SER A 7 -33.35 22.35 -58.62
N ASN A 8 -34.13 21.96 -57.60
CA ASN A 8 -33.75 22.06 -56.20
C ASN A 8 -32.73 20.96 -55.86
N SER A 9 -31.47 21.34 -55.63
CA SER A 9 -30.46 20.49 -55.01
C SER A 9 -30.16 21.03 -53.61
N TRP A 10 -30.65 20.32 -52.59
CA TRP A 10 -30.35 20.58 -51.18
C TRP A 10 -28.97 20.00 -50.86
N SER A 11 -27.96 20.87 -50.69
CA SER A 11 -26.65 20.48 -50.15
C SER A 11 -26.72 20.50 -48.63
N ALA A 12 -26.83 19.32 -48.00
CA ALA A 12 -26.66 19.16 -46.56
C ALA A 12 -25.17 19.28 -46.20
N VAL A 13 -24.81 20.32 -45.45
CA VAL A 13 -23.48 20.46 -44.85
C VAL A 13 -23.46 19.64 -43.56
N LEU A 14 -22.79 18.49 -43.60
CA LEU A 14 -22.47 17.69 -42.42
C LEU A 14 -21.25 18.29 -41.72
N ILE A 15 -21.48 19.00 -40.62
CA ILE A 15 -20.42 19.38 -39.68
C ILE A 15 -20.07 18.13 -38.86
N VAL A 16 -18.93 17.51 -39.17
CA VAL A 16 -18.33 16.47 -38.32
C VAL A 16 -17.60 17.16 -37.18
N LEU A 17 -18.25 17.25 -36.02
CA LEU A 17 -17.59 17.54 -34.75
C LEU A 17 -16.70 16.34 -34.38
N ALA A 18 -15.41 16.45 -34.66
CA ALA A 18 -14.42 15.53 -34.12
C ALA A 18 -14.34 15.73 -32.60
N ILE A 19 -15.02 14.86 -31.85
CA ILE A 19 -14.78 14.72 -30.41
C ILE A 19 -13.41 14.08 -30.29
N ALA A 20 -12.38 14.91 -30.06
CA ALA A 20 -11.10 14.42 -29.58
C ALA A 20 -11.34 13.82 -28.19
N SER A 21 -11.50 12.49 -28.14
CA SER A 21 -11.37 11.72 -26.91
C SER A 21 -9.95 11.94 -26.40
N GLY A 22 -9.79 12.92 -25.52
CA GLY A 22 -8.55 13.14 -24.79
C GLY A 22 -8.28 11.90 -23.94
N ALA A 23 -7.51 10.96 -24.48
CA ALA A 23 -6.86 9.94 -23.68
C ALA A 23 -6.05 10.71 -22.62
N VAL A 24 -6.50 10.66 -21.37
CA VAL A 24 -5.73 11.22 -20.25
C VAL A 24 -4.38 10.53 -20.31
N ALA A 25 -3.33 11.28 -20.68
CA ALA A 25 -1.98 10.75 -20.77
C ALA A 25 -1.69 9.99 -19.49
N GLN A 26 -1.41 8.70 -19.61
CA GLN A 26 -1.39 7.86 -18.42
C GLN A 26 -0.16 8.21 -17.59
N GLU A 27 -0.39 8.61 -16.34
CA GLU A 27 0.63 9.20 -15.48
C GLU A 27 1.80 8.23 -15.27
N SER A 28 3.02 8.75 -15.34
CA SER A 28 4.24 8.04 -14.99
C SER A 28 5.30 9.04 -14.57
N LEU A 29 6.21 8.62 -13.70
CA LEU A 29 7.37 9.43 -13.30
C LEU A 29 8.64 8.85 -13.92
N PRO A 30 9.54 9.67 -14.48
CA PRO A 30 10.89 9.23 -14.82
C PRO A 30 11.58 8.62 -13.60
N ALA A 31 12.42 7.59 -13.79
CA ALA A 31 13.12 6.92 -12.68
C ALA A 31 13.95 7.89 -11.81
N ALA A 32 14.54 8.92 -12.41
CA ALA A 32 15.26 9.96 -11.68
C ALA A 32 14.33 10.82 -10.80
N GLU A 33 13.12 11.16 -11.28
CA GLU A 33 12.12 11.89 -10.47
C GLU A 33 11.63 11.00 -9.31
N PHE A 34 11.38 9.72 -9.56
CA PHE A 34 11.06 8.75 -8.51
C PHE A 34 12.14 8.67 -7.44
N SER A 35 13.39 8.41 -7.84
CA SER A 35 14.53 8.34 -6.92
C SER A 35 14.71 9.65 -6.13
N HIS A 36 14.53 10.79 -6.80
CA HIS A 36 14.59 12.09 -6.16
C HIS A 36 13.46 12.28 -5.13
N LEU A 37 12.23 11.88 -5.44
CA LEU A 37 11.10 11.97 -4.49
C LEU A 37 11.31 11.07 -3.27
N VAL A 38 11.74 9.83 -3.45
CA VAL A 38 12.07 8.93 -2.32
C VAL A 38 13.06 9.60 -1.38
N GLN A 39 14.12 10.23 -1.91
CA GLN A 39 15.15 10.87 -1.09
C GLN A 39 14.70 12.19 -0.46
N THR A 40 14.00 13.04 -1.22
CA THR A 40 13.67 14.41 -0.77
C THR A 40 12.47 14.48 0.15
N LEU A 41 11.47 13.61 -0.05
CA LEU A 41 10.32 13.49 0.84
C LEU A 41 10.69 12.82 2.15
N SER A 42 11.69 11.92 2.15
CA SER A 42 12.13 11.20 3.34
C SER A 42 12.78 12.13 4.37
N GLU A 43 12.62 11.77 5.64
CA GLU A 43 13.36 12.35 6.77
C GLU A 43 14.32 11.34 7.40
N GLU A 44 14.98 11.71 8.51
CA GLU A 44 15.84 10.77 9.22
C GLU A 44 15.02 9.59 9.75
N GLY A 45 15.59 8.39 9.64
CA GLY A 45 14.94 7.17 10.12
C GLY A 45 14.86 7.13 11.64
N GLY A 46 13.78 6.56 12.15
CA GLY A 46 13.61 6.26 13.57
C GLY A 46 13.71 4.77 13.87
N PHE A 47 13.46 4.44 15.13
CA PHE A 47 13.59 3.09 15.66
C PHE A 47 12.23 2.39 15.77
N PHE A 48 12.23 1.09 15.45
CA PHE A 48 11.12 0.17 15.72
C PHE A 48 11.69 -1.14 16.26
N PHE A 49 11.02 -1.73 17.24
CA PHE A 49 11.59 -2.75 18.13
C PHE A 49 11.65 -4.19 17.56
N SER A 50 11.20 -4.40 16.32
CA SER A 50 11.02 -5.73 15.73
C SER A 50 11.18 -5.71 14.22
N ASP A 51 11.62 -6.85 13.66
CA ASP A 51 11.60 -7.12 12.22
C ASP A 51 10.16 -7.35 11.76
N ASN A 52 9.54 -6.27 11.30
CA ASN A 52 8.17 -6.26 10.79
C ASN A 52 8.14 -6.22 9.26
N PHE A 53 8.30 -7.39 8.63
CA PHE A 53 8.33 -7.53 7.16
C PHE A 53 6.99 -7.88 6.53
N THR A 54 6.02 -8.34 7.32
CA THR A 54 4.67 -8.64 6.82
C THR A 54 3.64 -8.09 7.77
N SER A 55 2.44 -7.80 7.26
CA SER A 55 1.36 -7.33 8.12
C SER A 55 1.01 -8.38 9.17
N ASN A 56 0.61 -7.93 10.36
CA ASN A 56 0.02 -8.79 11.39
C ASN A 56 -1.48 -8.54 11.54
N GLU A 57 -2.11 -7.85 10.59
CA GLU A 57 -3.50 -7.43 10.67
C GLU A 57 -4.42 -8.49 10.07
N ASP A 58 -4.99 -9.33 10.92
CA ASP A 58 -5.97 -10.34 10.47
C ASP A 58 -7.32 -9.72 10.09
N SER A 59 -7.58 -8.44 10.38
CA SER A 59 -8.83 -7.76 10.02
C SER A 59 -8.75 -6.88 8.77
N TYR A 60 -7.62 -6.86 8.04
CA TYR A 60 -7.39 -5.85 6.98
C TYR A 60 -8.42 -5.88 5.82
N LEU A 61 -9.09 -7.02 5.59
CA LEU A 61 -10.11 -7.16 4.56
C LEU A 61 -11.53 -6.75 5.02
N THR A 62 -11.78 -6.60 6.32
CA THR A 62 -13.14 -6.40 6.85
C THR A 62 -13.76 -5.09 6.40
N VAL A 63 -12.94 -4.09 6.06
CA VAL A 63 -13.37 -2.76 5.65
C VAL A 63 -13.45 -2.56 4.13
N VAL A 64 -12.97 -3.52 3.34
CA VAL A 64 -12.81 -3.35 1.88
C VAL A 64 -14.15 -3.08 1.17
N ASP A 65 -15.19 -3.85 1.50
CA ASP A 65 -16.53 -3.65 0.92
C ASP A 65 -17.11 -2.29 1.35
N ARG A 66 -16.88 -1.90 2.60
CA ARG A 66 -17.36 -0.61 3.11
C ARG A 66 -16.66 0.55 2.42
N MET A 67 -15.34 0.48 2.21
CA MET A 67 -14.59 1.47 1.43
C MET A 67 -15.15 1.64 0.01
N LYS A 68 -15.51 0.52 -0.65
CA LYS A 68 -16.14 0.54 -1.97
C LYS A 68 -17.49 1.26 -1.94
N GLN A 69 -18.34 0.98 -0.94
CA GLN A 69 -19.63 1.66 -0.77
C GLN A 69 -19.48 3.17 -0.52
N LEU A 70 -18.42 3.58 0.18
CA LEU A 70 -18.11 4.98 0.44
C LEU A 70 -17.51 5.69 -0.79
N GLY A 71 -17.28 4.97 -1.89
CA GLY A 71 -16.71 5.52 -3.11
C GLY A 71 -15.22 5.87 -2.99
N ALA A 72 -14.48 5.15 -2.15
CA ALA A 72 -13.05 5.34 -1.96
C ALA A 72 -12.26 4.89 -3.21
N THR A 73 -12.22 5.72 -4.26
CA THR A 73 -11.53 5.41 -5.50
C THR A 73 -10.73 6.57 -6.08
N GLY A 74 -9.63 6.28 -6.76
CA GLY A 74 -8.78 7.28 -7.42
C GLY A 74 -7.98 8.13 -6.43
N GLY A 75 -7.61 9.34 -6.84
CA GLY A 75 -6.83 10.28 -6.03
C GLY A 75 -5.47 9.74 -5.58
N ALA A 76 -5.02 10.14 -4.40
CA ALA A 76 -3.79 9.66 -3.78
C ALA A 76 -4.07 8.72 -2.62
N TYR A 77 -3.19 7.74 -2.44
CA TYR A 77 -3.15 6.85 -1.28
C TYR A 77 -1.92 7.17 -0.43
N ILE A 78 -2.07 7.18 0.89
CA ILE A 78 -0.95 7.24 1.83
C ILE A 78 -1.15 6.10 2.84
N GLY A 79 -0.11 5.34 3.16
CA GLY A 79 -0.24 4.30 4.17
C GLY A 79 1.08 3.88 4.82
N VAL A 80 1.00 3.27 6.00
CA VAL A 80 2.16 2.73 6.75
C VAL A 80 2.35 1.23 6.59
N GLY A 81 3.55 0.73 6.86
CA GLY A 81 3.84 -0.70 6.90
C GLY A 81 4.04 -1.32 5.52
N PRO A 82 4.05 -2.65 5.43
CA PRO A 82 4.52 -3.31 4.22
C PRO A 82 3.39 -3.62 3.22
N GLU A 83 3.18 -4.87 2.87
CA GLU A 83 2.45 -5.33 1.67
C GLU A 83 0.93 -5.22 1.75
N GLN A 84 0.32 -5.06 2.92
CA GLN A 84 -1.12 -4.84 3.03
C GLN A 84 -1.56 -3.55 2.31
N ASN A 85 -0.63 -2.59 2.17
CA ASN A 85 -0.82 -1.41 1.33
C ASN A 85 -1.15 -1.77 -0.12
N PHE A 86 -0.55 -2.83 -0.69
CA PHE A 86 -0.83 -3.24 -2.07
C PHE A 86 -2.27 -3.72 -2.24
N THR A 87 -2.83 -4.37 -1.22
CA THR A 87 -4.26 -4.73 -1.24
C THR A 87 -5.14 -3.48 -1.20
N TYR A 88 -4.90 -2.53 -0.29
CA TYR A 88 -5.67 -1.29 -0.27
C TYR A 88 -5.50 -0.48 -1.57
N ILE A 89 -4.30 -0.41 -2.14
CA ILE A 89 -4.04 0.22 -3.44
C ILE A 89 -4.82 -0.48 -4.54
N ALA A 90 -4.89 -1.81 -4.57
CA ALA A 90 -5.70 -2.56 -5.54
C ALA A 90 -7.20 -2.29 -5.38
N ARG A 91 -7.70 -1.99 -4.18
CA ARG A 91 -9.12 -1.68 -3.94
C ARG A 91 -9.46 -0.22 -4.22
N VAL A 92 -8.60 0.70 -3.82
CA VAL A 92 -8.79 2.15 -4.01
C VAL A 92 -8.50 2.55 -5.46
N ARG A 93 -7.61 1.83 -6.15
CA ARG A 93 -7.14 2.17 -7.49
C ARG A 93 -6.64 3.63 -7.59
N PRO A 94 -5.72 4.08 -6.71
CA PRO A 94 -5.25 5.46 -6.71
C PRO A 94 -4.40 5.78 -7.94
N ARG A 95 -4.29 7.06 -8.26
CA ARG A 95 -3.40 7.57 -9.32
C ARG A 95 -1.94 7.60 -8.87
N ILE A 96 -1.71 7.77 -7.57
CA ILE A 96 -0.39 7.78 -6.94
C ILE A 96 -0.50 7.29 -5.48
N ALA A 97 0.52 6.60 -4.99
CA ALA A 97 0.58 6.10 -3.63
C ALA A 97 1.91 6.45 -2.95
N PHE A 98 1.83 6.75 -1.66
CA PHE A 98 2.98 6.96 -0.79
C PHE A 98 2.94 5.94 0.33
N ILE A 99 4.01 5.18 0.51
CA ILE A 99 4.12 4.24 1.62
C ILE A 99 5.15 4.79 2.61
N VAL A 100 4.68 5.22 3.77
CA VAL A 100 5.44 5.97 4.76
C VAL A 100 5.75 5.05 5.93
N ASP A 101 7.02 4.89 6.29
CA ASP A 101 7.41 4.09 7.45
C ASP A 101 8.59 4.76 8.16
N ILE A 102 8.61 4.68 9.48
CA ILE A 102 9.67 5.31 10.28
C ILE A 102 11.04 4.65 10.03
N ARG A 103 11.06 3.40 9.56
CA ARG A 103 12.28 2.62 9.34
C ARG A 103 12.81 2.81 7.91
N ARG A 104 14.11 3.10 7.79
CA ARG A 104 14.83 3.04 6.51
C ARG A 104 14.74 1.64 5.85
N GLN A 105 14.81 0.59 6.66
CA GLN A 105 14.68 -0.81 6.20
C GLN A 105 13.36 -1.08 5.46
N ALA A 106 12.25 -0.48 5.90
CA ALA A 106 10.96 -0.65 5.23
C ALA A 106 10.96 -0.03 3.83
N ILE A 107 11.69 1.06 3.62
CA ILE A 107 11.86 1.68 2.29
C ILE A 107 12.68 0.78 1.39
N ILE A 108 13.75 0.18 1.91
CA ILE A 108 14.54 -0.83 1.19
C ILE A 108 13.69 -2.05 0.83
N GLN A 109 12.82 -2.51 1.73
CA GLN A 109 11.86 -3.56 1.45
C GLN A 109 10.86 -3.18 0.34
N HIS A 110 10.36 -1.94 0.32
CA HIS A 110 9.46 -1.48 -0.75
C HIS A 110 10.17 -1.30 -2.09
N LEU A 111 11.45 -0.92 -2.10
CA LEU A 111 12.28 -0.93 -3.31
C LEU A 111 12.53 -2.36 -3.81
N MET A 112 12.72 -3.32 -2.90
CA MET A 112 12.77 -4.74 -3.22
C MET A 112 11.45 -5.21 -3.85
N TYR A 113 10.28 -4.94 -3.25
CA TYR A 113 8.98 -5.27 -3.85
C TYR A 113 8.82 -4.64 -5.23
N LYS A 114 9.17 -3.37 -5.39
CA LYS A 114 9.12 -2.68 -6.69
C LYS A 114 9.96 -3.40 -7.74
N ALA A 115 11.15 -3.88 -7.40
CA ALA A 115 12.00 -4.68 -8.30
C ALA A 115 11.37 -6.05 -8.61
N VAL A 116 10.75 -6.70 -7.62
CA VAL A 116 10.00 -7.95 -7.84
C VAL A 116 8.85 -7.73 -8.83
N PHE A 117 8.00 -6.72 -8.62
CA PHE A 117 6.92 -6.36 -9.56
C PHE A 117 7.43 -6.00 -10.95
N HIS A 118 8.60 -5.35 -11.04
CA HIS A 118 9.21 -4.99 -12.31
C HIS A 118 9.51 -6.25 -13.15
N HIS A 119 10.07 -7.29 -12.52
CA HIS A 119 10.51 -8.53 -13.15
C HIS A 119 9.48 -9.67 -13.15
N ALA A 120 8.35 -9.52 -12.47
CA ALA A 120 7.29 -10.52 -12.43
C ALA A 120 6.07 -10.06 -13.27
N PRO A 121 5.89 -10.53 -14.51
CA PRO A 121 4.68 -10.29 -15.29
C PRO A 121 3.41 -10.89 -14.69
N THR A 122 3.51 -12.00 -13.96
CA THR A 122 2.37 -12.72 -13.40
C THR A 122 2.46 -12.89 -11.88
N ARG A 123 1.32 -13.19 -11.25
CA ARG A 123 1.22 -13.53 -9.81
C ARG A 123 2.12 -14.70 -9.40
N ALA A 124 2.24 -15.70 -10.28
CA ALA A 124 3.12 -16.84 -10.06
C ALA A 124 4.61 -16.44 -10.10
N GLU A 125 5.01 -15.62 -11.07
CA GLU A 125 6.37 -15.09 -11.15
C GLU A 125 6.69 -14.17 -9.97
N PHE A 126 5.70 -13.43 -9.46
CA PHE A 126 5.86 -12.61 -8.26
C PHE A 126 6.23 -13.46 -7.05
N ILE A 127 5.46 -14.52 -6.78
CA ILE A 127 5.73 -15.44 -5.67
C ILE A 127 7.07 -16.17 -5.90
N SER A 128 7.33 -16.63 -7.12
CA SER A 128 8.58 -17.30 -7.48
C SER A 128 9.80 -16.44 -7.18
N LEU A 129 9.76 -15.17 -7.60
CA LEU A 129 10.85 -14.22 -7.41
C LEU A 129 10.94 -13.73 -5.96
N LEU A 130 9.82 -13.43 -5.30
CA LEU A 130 9.81 -12.98 -3.89
C LEU A 130 10.42 -14.04 -2.96
N LEU A 131 10.05 -15.30 -3.14
CA LEU A 131 10.47 -16.41 -2.26
C LEU A 131 11.70 -17.17 -2.78
N SER A 132 12.25 -16.78 -3.94
CA SER A 132 13.33 -17.48 -4.64
C SER A 132 13.05 -18.97 -4.87
N ARG A 133 11.83 -19.30 -5.26
CA ARG A 133 11.38 -20.66 -5.60
C ARG A 133 11.12 -20.72 -7.11
N PRO A 134 12.11 -21.13 -7.93
CA PRO A 134 12.00 -21.04 -9.40
C PRO A 134 10.97 -22.02 -9.95
N MET A 135 10.19 -21.62 -10.96
CA MET A 135 9.22 -22.52 -11.61
C MET A 135 9.90 -23.76 -12.22
N ASN A 136 9.36 -24.96 -11.98
CA ASN A 136 9.94 -26.23 -12.45
C ASN A 136 9.41 -26.70 -13.82
N GLY A 137 9.37 -25.80 -14.80
CA GLY A 137 9.10 -26.13 -16.22
C GLY A 137 7.62 -26.18 -16.62
N LYS A 138 6.67 -26.37 -15.69
CA LYS A 138 5.24 -26.19 -16.00
C LYS A 138 4.83 -24.74 -15.76
N ALA A 139 4.51 -24.02 -16.84
CA ALA A 139 3.94 -22.69 -16.73
C ALA A 139 2.57 -22.75 -16.01
N LEU A 140 2.42 -21.97 -14.93
CA LEU A 140 1.12 -21.74 -14.31
C LEU A 140 0.34 -20.75 -15.17
N ARG A 141 -0.98 -20.96 -15.31
CA ARG A 141 -1.80 -19.99 -16.04
C ARG A 141 -1.85 -18.66 -15.28
N PRO A 142 -1.85 -17.50 -15.97
CA PRO A 142 -1.93 -16.20 -15.30
C PRO A 142 -3.15 -16.07 -14.37
N ASP A 143 -4.27 -16.70 -14.71
CA ASP A 143 -5.57 -16.67 -14.02
C ASP A 143 -5.77 -17.80 -12.99
N GLN A 144 -4.77 -18.64 -12.75
CA GLN A 144 -4.86 -19.74 -11.78
C GLN A 144 -5.33 -19.22 -10.40
N PRO A 145 -6.22 -19.94 -9.68
CA PRO A 145 -6.58 -19.60 -8.30
C PRO A 145 -5.35 -19.41 -7.41
N ILE A 146 -5.41 -18.42 -6.52
CA ILE A 146 -4.25 -18.07 -5.68
C ILE A 146 -3.85 -19.21 -4.74
N GLU A 147 -4.82 -20.00 -4.30
CA GLU A 147 -4.65 -21.21 -3.50
C GLU A 147 -3.74 -22.23 -4.20
N ASP A 148 -3.93 -22.43 -5.50
CA ASP A 148 -3.14 -23.38 -6.30
C ASP A 148 -1.72 -22.86 -6.53
N ILE A 149 -1.56 -21.54 -6.76
CA ILE A 149 -0.24 -20.91 -6.91
C ILE A 149 0.53 -21.06 -5.58
N VAL A 150 -0.11 -20.76 -4.46
CA VAL A 150 0.49 -20.92 -3.12
C VAL A 150 0.82 -22.39 -2.85
N ALA A 151 -0.07 -23.32 -3.15
CA ALA A 151 0.15 -24.75 -2.97
C ALA A 151 1.33 -25.27 -3.83
N HIS A 152 1.47 -24.78 -5.06
CA HIS A 152 2.58 -25.11 -5.95
C HIS A 152 3.93 -24.72 -5.32
N PHE A 153 4.09 -23.43 -4.98
CA PHE A 153 5.36 -22.94 -4.43
C PHE A 153 5.64 -23.43 -3.01
N ALA A 154 4.60 -23.73 -2.21
CA ALA A 154 4.76 -24.22 -0.85
C ALA A 154 5.52 -25.55 -0.77
N ARG A 155 5.38 -26.40 -1.78
CA ARG A 155 6.05 -27.71 -1.88
C ARG A 155 7.49 -27.62 -2.36
N MET A 156 7.93 -26.46 -2.83
CA MET A 156 9.27 -26.29 -3.38
C MET A 156 10.28 -25.99 -2.25
N PRO A 157 11.46 -26.62 -2.28
CA PRO A 157 12.50 -26.34 -1.32
C PRO A 157 13.06 -24.93 -1.50
N VAL A 158 13.67 -24.40 -0.44
CA VAL A 158 14.47 -23.18 -0.52
C VAL A 158 15.61 -23.38 -1.53
N ASN A 159 15.81 -22.41 -2.42
CA ASN A 159 16.85 -22.47 -3.43
C ASN A 159 17.85 -21.31 -3.23
N SER A 160 18.95 -21.59 -2.53
CA SER A 160 19.98 -20.59 -2.21
C SER A 160 20.65 -20.00 -3.45
N ALA A 161 20.82 -20.79 -4.51
CA ALA A 161 21.40 -20.30 -5.77
C ALA A 161 20.46 -19.31 -6.48
N ALA A 162 19.15 -19.62 -6.51
CA ALA A 162 18.13 -18.70 -7.01
C ALA A 162 18.08 -17.43 -6.15
N CYS A 163 18.16 -17.55 -4.82
CA CYS A 163 18.20 -16.40 -3.91
C CYS A 163 19.37 -15.46 -4.20
N THR A 164 20.59 -15.99 -4.30
CA THR A 164 21.77 -15.17 -4.64
C THR A 164 21.63 -14.50 -6.01
N LYS A 165 21.15 -15.23 -7.03
CA LYS A 165 20.92 -14.69 -8.37
C LYS A 165 19.88 -13.56 -8.36
N ASN A 166 18.75 -13.78 -7.70
CA ASN A 166 17.65 -12.83 -7.66
C ASN A 166 18.00 -11.60 -6.81
N LEU A 167 18.74 -11.76 -5.71
CA LEU A 167 19.23 -10.63 -4.91
C LEU A 167 20.13 -9.71 -5.75
N ALA A 168 21.04 -10.28 -6.54
CA ALA A 168 21.89 -9.51 -7.45
C ALA A 168 21.07 -8.81 -8.55
N LEU A 169 20.02 -9.45 -9.06
CA LEU A 169 19.08 -8.85 -10.02
C LEU A 169 18.33 -7.66 -9.40
N ILE A 170 17.74 -7.86 -8.21
CA ILE A 170 16.99 -6.85 -7.47
C ILE A 170 17.88 -5.63 -7.16
N SER A 171 19.05 -5.86 -6.57
CA SER A 171 20.01 -4.80 -6.22
C SER A 171 20.41 -3.98 -7.46
N ARG A 172 20.75 -4.67 -8.57
CA ARG A 172 21.10 -4.01 -9.84
C ARG A 172 19.94 -3.18 -10.39
N THR A 173 18.71 -3.69 -10.35
CA THR A 173 17.54 -2.96 -10.85
C THR A 173 17.24 -1.73 -10.01
N ILE A 174 17.42 -1.79 -8.68
CA ILE A 174 17.26 -0.61 -7.82
C ILE A 174 18.30 0.46 -8.18
N GLU A 175 19.57 0.10 -8.29
CA GLU A 175 20.64 1.06 -8.58
C GLU A 175 20.57 1.62 -10.01
N ARG A 176 20.32 0.78 -11.02
CA ARG A 176 20.40 1.16 -12.43
C ARG A 176 19.08 1.62 -13.01
N ASP A 177 18.03 0.82 -12.86
CA ASP A 177 16.76 1.05 -13.55
C ASP A 177 15.91 2.06 -12.76
N PHE A 178 15.91 1.97 -11.42
CA PHE A 178 15.23 2.94 -10.56
C PHE A 178 16.11 4.13 -10.20
N LYS A 179 17.39 4.10 -10.59
CA LYS A 179 18.37 5.17 -10.33
C LYS A 179 18.46 5.55 -8.86
N PHE A 180 18.26 4.59 -7.96
CA PHE A 180 18.29 4.82 -6.52
C PHE A 180 19.64 4.39 -5.94
N PRO A 181 20.45 5.32 -5.39
CA PRO A 181 21.73 4.98 -4.81
C PRO A 181 21.52 4.19 -3.51
N LEU A 182 22.08 2.99 -3.42
CA LEU A 182 22.09 2.19 -2.19
C LEU A 182 23.41 2.41 -1.45
N SER A 183 23.33 2.84 -0.18
CA SER A 183 24.49 2.81 0.71
C SER A 183 24.92 1.37 1.03
N ARG A 184 26.04 1.20 1.73
CA ARG A 184 26.45 -0.13 2.20
C ARG A 184 25.40 -0.72 3.15
N GLU A 185 24.90 0.08 4.08
CA GLU A 185 23.88 -0.29 5.06
C GLU A 185 22.55 -0.61 4.36
N ASP A 186 22.18 0.12 3.30
CA ASP A 186 21.01 -0.22 2.48
C ASP A 186 21.17 -1.59 1.79
N LYS A 187 22.38 -1.94 1.31
CA LYS A 187 22.66 -3.24 0.68
C LYS A 187 22.61 -4.39 1.67
N GLU A 188 23.19 -4.20 2.86
CA GLU A 188 23.12 -5.16 3.97
C GLU A 188 21.67 -5.38 4.41
N SER A 189 20.90 -4.29 4.52
CA SER A 189 19.47 -4.34 4.82
C SER A 189 18.67 -5.08 3.74
N LEU A 190 18.92 -4.80 2.45
CA LEU A 190 18.29 -5.47 1.32
C LEU A 190 18.57 -6.98 1.34
N GLU A 191 19.82 -7.37 1.56
CA GLU A 191 20.21 -8.77 1.67
C GLU A 191 19.51 -9.46 2.83
N PHE A 192 19.50 -8.85 4.02
CA PHE A 192 18.86 -9.40 5.21
C PHE A 192 17.35 -9.63 5.00
N VAL A 193 16.64 -8.61 4.50
CA VAL A 193 15.19 -8.69 4.23
C VAL A 193 14.90 -9.76 3.19
N TYR A 194 15.60 -9.74 2.05
CA TYR A 194 15.31 -10.67 0.96
C TYR A 194 15.65 -12.13 1.32
N ARG A 195 16.75 -12.37 2.05
CA ARG A 195 17.06 -13.70 2.58
C ARG A 195 16.03 -14.17 3.60
N SER A 196 15.45 -13.28 4.40
CA SER A 196 14.35 -13.62 5.31
C SER A 196 13.13 -14.16 4.55
N PHE A 197 12.71 -13.47 3.48
CA PHE A 197 11.65 -13.96 2.59
C PHE A 197 12.00 -15.31 1.93
N SER A 198 13.22 -15.46 1.45
CA SER A 198 13.66 -16.71 0.81
C SER A 198 13.69 -17.89 1.80
N ASN A 199 14.18 -17.68 3.02
CA ASN A 199 14.38 -18.74 4.00
C ASN A 199 13.07 -19.16 4.67
N GLN A 200 12.26 -18.18 5.11
CA GLN A 200 11.00 -18.43 5.80
C GLN A 200 9.85 -18.70 4.83
N GLY A 201 9.97 -18.25 3.57
CA GLY A 201 8.99 -18.52 2.54
C GLY A 201 7.61 -17.93 2.88
N PHE A 202 6.59 -18.78 2.80
CA PHE A 202 5.22 -18.40 3.15
C PHE A 202 4.96 -18.28 4.65
N ASP A 203 5.86 -18.80 5.48
CA ASP A 203 5.69 -18.79 6.94
C ASP A 203 6.32 -17.52 7.56
N ILE A 204 6.91 -16.65 6.74
CA ILE A 204 7.38 -15.33 7.19
C ILE A 204 6.21 -14.54 7.78
N GLY A 205 6.41 -14.00 8.97
CA GLY A 205 5.40 -13.28 9.74
C GLY A 205 6.02 -12.12 10.51
N PHE A 206 5.21 -11.41 11.29
CA PHE A 206 5.70 -10.44 12.26
C PHE A 206 6.46 -11.15 13.39
N ASP A 207 7.78 -10.96 13.45
CA ASP A 207 8.62 -11.59 14.47
C ASP A 207 8.64 -10.75 15.75
N VAL A 208 7.82 -11.17 16.71
CA VAL A 208 7.84 -10.64 18.07
C VAL A 208 8.66 -11.55 18.97
N ASN A 209 9.66 -10.97 19.66
CA ASN A 209 10.43 -11.70 20.66
C ASN A 209 9.51 -12.41 21.68
N SER A 210 10.04 -13.43 22.36
CA SER A 210 9.29 -14.37 23.20
C SER A 210 8.43 -13.74 24.30
N ARG A 211 8.71 -12.50 24.73
CA ARG A 211 7.88 -11.77 25.71
C ARG A 211 6.59 -11.24 25.07
N TRP A 212 6.64 -10.83 23.82
CA TRP A 212 5.51 -10.24 23.10
C TRP A 212 4.68 -11.28 22.34
N SER A 213 5.27 -12.39 21.89
CA SER A 213 4.52 -13.50 21.31
C SER A 213 3.52 -14.11 22.30
N ARG A 214 3.83 -14.15 23.61
CA ARG A 214 2.87 -14.56 24.66
C ARG A 214 1.70 -13.60 24.84
N ARG A 215 1.88 -12.31 24.54
CA ARG A 215 0.87 -11.27 24.72
C ARG A 215 -0.08 -11.17 23.53
N PHE A 216 0.43 -11.32 22.31
CA PHE A 216 -0.36 -11.18 21.09
C PHE A 216 -0.94 -12.51 20.59
N GLY A 217 -0.36 -13.65 20.98
CA GLY A 217 -0.73 -14.96 20.45
C GLY A 217 -0.30 -15.13 18.99
N HIS A 218 -1.01 -16.01 18.26
CA HIS A 218 -0.79 -16.18 16.82
C HIS A 218 -1.23 -14.93 16.05
N LEU A 219 -0.34 -14.44 15.20
CA LEU A 219 -0.56 -13.35 14.24
C LEU A 219 -0.37 -13.91 12.84
N PRO A 220 -1.07 -13.37 11.82
CA PRO A 220 -1.03 -13.94 10.49
C PRO A 220 0.37 -13.87 9.89
N ASN A 221 0.79 -14.95 9.21
CA ASN A 221 1.95 -14.96 8.34
C ASN A 221 1.57 -14.62 6.88
N LEU A 222 2.57 -14.55 6.00
CA LEU A 222 2.37 -14.23 4.58
C LEU A 222 1.35 -15.16 3.90
N ARG A 223 1.39 -16.47 4.19
CA ARG A 223 0.42 -17.43 3.65
C ARG A 223 -1.00 -17.06 4.03
N GLU A 224 -1.22 -16.80 5.30
CA GLU A 224 -2.53 -16.51 5.86
C GLU A 224 -3.08 -15.21 5.27
N LEU A 225 -2.25 -14.16 5.17
CA LEU A 225 -2.64 -12.90 4.53
C LEU A 225 -3.02 -13.08 3.06
N ILE A 226 -2.25 -13.86 2.29
CA ILE A 226 -2.50 -14.10 0.86
C ILE A 226 -3.81 -14.87 0.66
N LEU A 227 -4.06 -15.89 1.49
CA LEU A 227 -5.21 -16.78 1.38
C LEU A 227 -6.45 -16.28 2.14
N GLN A 228 -6.32 -15.17 2.86
CA GLN A 228 -7.40 -14.67 3.70
C GLN A 228 -8.65 -14.35 2.87
N LYS A 229 -9.80 -14.70 3.45
CA LYS A 229 -11.12 -14.32 2.95
C LYS A 229 -11.68 -13.15 3.75
N ASP A 230 -12.41 -12.29 3.06
CA ASP A 230 -13.24 -11.26 3.69
C ASP A 230 -14.44 -11.89 4.45
N PRO A 231 -15.21 -11.10 5.23
CA PRO A 231 -16.39 -11.61 5.93
C PRO A 231 -17.47 -12.22 5.03
N ASN A 232 -17.43 -11.97 3.71
CA ASN A 232 -18.34 -12.52 2.71
C ASN A 232 -17.76 -13.77 2.01
N GLY A 233 -16.61 -14.28 2.47
CA GLY A 233 -15.97 -15.48 1.95
C GLY A 233 -15.15 -15.29 0.66
N LYS A 234 -14.89 -14.05 0.23
CA LYS A 234 -14.12 -13.75 -0.99
C LYS A 234 -12.65 -13.51 -0.69
N THR A 235 -11.76 -13.97 -1.55
CA THR A 235 -10.32 -13.65 -1.46
C THR A 235 -10.07 -12.17 -1.74
N GLY A 236 -9.35 -11.52 -0.82
CA GLY A 236 -9.24 -10.06 -0.81
C GLY A 236 -7.88 -9.49 -1.21
N ASN A 237 -6.82 -10.27 -1.09
CA ASN A 237 -5.43 -9.86 -1.29
C ASN A 237 -5.15 -9.35 -2.73
N PHE A 238 -4.15 -8.49 -2.93
CA PHE A 238 -3.75 -8.02 -4.28
C PHE A 238 -3.32 -9.15 -5.24
N LEU A 239 -2.94 -10.31 -4.71
CA LEU A 239 -2.65 -11.53 -5.49
C LEU A 239 -3.89 -12.39 -5.80
N ALA A 240 -5.07 -12.03 -5.28
CA ALA A 240 -6.27 -12.84 -5.42
C ALA A 240 -6.71 -13.00 -6.88
N ASN A 241 -6.56 -11.96 -7.71
CA ASN A 241 -6.92 -11.97 -9.13
C ASN A 241 -5.93 -11.17 -9.99
N VAL A 242 -6.02 -11.37 -11.30
CA VAL A 242 -5.10 -10.78 -12.29
C VAL A 242 -5.24 -9.26 -12.33
N ASP A 243 -6.46 -8.73 -12.31
CA ASP A 243 -6.71 -7.28 -12.46
C ASP A 243 -6.18 -6.45 -11.29
N ASP A 244 -6.28 -6.96 -10.06
CA ASP A 244 -5.70 -6.34 -8.86
C ASP A 244 -4.17 -6.34 -8.94
N TYR A 245 -3.58 -7.48 -9.30
CA TYR A 245 -2.13 -7.63 -9.44
C TYR A 245 -1.56 -6.71 -10.53
N ASP A 246 -2.16 -6.73 -11.73
CA ASP A 246 -1.70 -5.96 -12.88
C ASP A 246 -1.78 -4.46 -12.64
N PHE A 247 -2.76 -4.02 -11.85
CA PHE A 247 -2.87 -2.62 -11.47
C PHE A 247 -1.76 -2.18 -10.54
N VAL A 248 -1.51 -2.92 -9.46
CA VAL A 248 -0.41 -2.62 -8.52
C VAL A 248 0.93 -2.67 -9.25
N ARG A 249 1.15 -3.70 -10.08
CA ARG A 249 2.33 -3.84 -10.93
C ARG A 249 2.48 -2.65 -11.88
N THR A 250 1.39 -2.20 -12.50
CA THR A 250 1.41 -1.05 -13.42
C THR A 250 1.81 0.23 -12.70
N LEU A 251 1.30 0.49 -11.50
CA LEU A 251 1.73 1.64 -10.69
C LEU A 251 3.22 1.55 -10.34
N HIS A 252 3.73 0.37 -9.94
CA HIS A 252 5.17 0.18 -9.71
C HIS A 252 6.00 0.46 -10.96
N ARG A 253 5.60 -0.05 -12.13
CA ARG A 253 6.31 0.17 -13.40
C ARG A 253 6.31 1.62 -13.85
N ARG A 254 5.25 2.36 -13.51
CA ARG A 254 5.11 3.80 -13.77
C ARG A 254 5.74 4.68 -12.69
N ASN A 255 6.38 4.06 -11.69
CA ASN A 255 7.02 4.73 -10.57
C ASN A 255 6.05 5.58 -9.72
N LEU A 256 4.81 5.11 -9.56
CA LEU A 256 3.73 5.82 -8.86
C LEU A 256 3.41 5.26 -7.45
N ILE A 257 4.22 4.32 -6.95
CA ILE A 257 4.21 3.89 -5.54
C ILE A 257 5.56 4.32 -4.96
N ILE A 258 5.55 5.39 -4.17
CA ILE A 258 6.74 6.07 -3.65
C ILE A 258 6.92 5.71 -2.18
N PRO A 259 7.94 4.91 -1.81
CA PRO A 259 8.25 4.67 -0.41
C PRO A 259 8.98 5.89 0.18
N VAL A 260 8.63 6.29 1.41
CA VAL A 260 9.17 7.47 2.09
C VAL A 260 9.50 7.15 3.55
N VAL A 261 10.72 7.43 4.01
CA VAL A 261 11.05 7.37 5.43
C VAL A 261 10.31 8.51 6.14
N GLY A 262 9.46 8.21 7.09
CA GLY A 262 8.69 9.23 7.80
C GLY A 262 8.09 8.76 9.12
N ASP A 263 8.19 9.62 10.12
CA ASP A 263 7.40 9.60 11.34
C ASP A 263 6.09 10.38 11.08
N PHE A 264 4.96 9.79 11.46
CA PHE A 264 3.66 10.44 11.36
C PHE A 264 3.57 11.72 12.21
N GLY A 265 4.23 11.76 13.36
CA GLY A 265 4.42 12.96 14.19
C GLY A 265 5.64 13.80 13.79
N GLY A 266 6.40 13.37 12.79
CA GLY A 266 7.61 14.02 12.29
C GLY A 266 7.35 15.37 11.62
N LYS A 267 8.41 16.14 11.38
CA LYS A 267 8.28 17.53 10.89
C LYS A 267 8.25 17.64 9.37
N LYS A 268 8.69 16.62 8.62
CA LYS A 268 8.96 16.74 7.19
C LYS A 268 8.11 15.83 6.33
N ALA A 269 8.14 14.51 6.53
CA ALA A 269 7.67 13.56 5.51
C ALA A 269 6.22 13.79 5.05
N LEU A 270 5.26 13.77 5.97
CA LEU A 270 3.84 13.99 5.63
C LEU A 270 3.56 15.41 5.11
N ALA A 271 4.23 16.43 5.65
CA ALA A 271 4.10 17.80 5.19
C ALA A 271 4.59 17.97 3.75
N ALA A 272 5.76 17.41 3.42
CA ALA A 272 6.35 17.44 2.08
C ALA A 272 5.50 16.65 1.07
N ILE A 273 4.93 15.50 1.46
CA ILE A 273 3.96 14.77 0.65
C ILE A 273 2.73 15.65 0.38
N GLY A 274 2.20 16.33 1.40
CA GLY A 274 1.08 17.28 1.25
C GLY A 274 1.35 18.37 0.22
N GLU A 275 2.52 19.01 0.28
CA GLU A 275 2.94 20.02 -0.69
C GLU A 275 3.09 19.46 -2.11
N TYR A 276 3.70 18.28 -2.25
CA TYR A 276 3.80 17.61 -3.55
C TYR A 276 2.42 17.32 -4.15
N LEU A 277 1.50 16.79 -3.34
CA LEU A 277 0.14 16.48 -3.77
C LEU A 277 -0.63 17.73 -4.19
N ARG A 278 -0.53 18.85 -3.44
CA ARG A 278 -1.12 20.13 -3.83
C ARG A 278 -0.57 20.64 -5.15
N LYS A 279 0.75 20.63 -5.32
CA LYS A 279 1.42 21.07 -6.56
C LYS A 279 0.95 20.27 -7.77
N LYS A 280 0.74 18.96 -7.60
CA LYS A 280 0.25 18.05 -8.65
C LYS A 280 -1.29 17.94 -8.70
N ARG A 281 -2.02 18.69 -7.87
CA ARG A 281 -3.48 18.73 -7.78
C ARG A 281 -4.14 17.37 -7.49
N TYR A 282 -3.48 16.56 -6.67
CA TYR A 282 -4.06 15.34 -6.12
C TYR A 282 -4.81 15.64 -4.82
N VAL A 283 -5.84 14.84 -4.56
CA VAL A 283 -6.54 14.77 -3.27
C VAL A 283 -6.28 13.40 -2.68
N VAL A 284 -5.99 13.32 -1.38
CA VAL A 284 -5.84 12.08 -0.63
C VAL A 284 -7.20 11.41 -0.50
N THR A 285 -7.39 10.25 -1.12
CA THR A 285 -8.61 9.44 -1.00
C THR A 285 -8.57 8.60 0.26
N VAL A 286 -7.42 7.99 0.55
CA VAL A 286 -7.23 7.09 1.69
C VAL A 286 -5.90 7.39 2.39
N PHE A 287 -5.96 7.45 3.72
CA PHE A 287 -4.82 7.43 4.62
C PHE A 287 -4.90 6.18 5.51
N TYR A 288 -3.97 5.25 5.39
CA TYR A 288 -3.91 4.03 6.20
C TYR A 288 -2.87 4.17 7.32
N ALA A 289 -3.33 4.18 8.57
CA ALA A 289 -2.52 4.43 9.75
C ALA A 289 -2.12 3.16 10.51
N SER A 290 -2.63 1.98 10.14
CA SER A 290 -2.47 0.76 10.94
C SER A 290 -2.82 1.07 12.42
N ASN A 291 -2.02 0.60 13.37
CA ASN A 291 -2.13 0.90 14.79
C ASN A 291 -1.09 1.94 15.27
N VAL A 292 -0.47 2.71 14.36
CA VAL A 292 0.58 3.69 14.70
C VAL A 292 0.09 4.73 15.71
N GLU A 293 -1.19 5.07 15.66
CA GLU A 293 -1.83 6.03 16.57
C GLU A 293 -1.67 5.64 18.05
N ILE A 294 -1.54 4.35 18.39
CA ILE A 294 -1.24 3.89 19.77
C ILE A 294 0.06 4.54 20.28
N VAL A 295 1.11 4.49 19.47
CA VAL A 295 2.44 5.00 19.85
C VAL A 295 2.45 6.52 19.87
N LEU A 296 1.70 7.17 18.98
CA LEU A 296 1.57 8.63 18.94
C LEU A 296 0.90 9.21 20.18
N PHE A 297 -0.02 8.46 20.81
CA PHE A 297 -0.58 8.80 22.13
C PHE A 297 0.40 8.55 23.29
N GLY A 298 1.63 8.12 23.02
CA GLY A 298 2.65 7.83 24.03
C GLY A 298 2.55 6.43 24.64
N TYR A 299 1.70 5.54 24.10
CA TYR A 299 1.65 4.15 24.55
C TYR A 299 2.71 3.32 23.80
N GLY A 300 3.73 2.80 24.50
CA GLY A 300 4.72 1.90 23.91
C GLY A 300 6.16 2.28 24.23
N TYR A 301 7.10 1.86 23.38
CA TYR A 301 8.55 1.94 23.66
C TYR A 301 9.17 3.33 23.45
N ASN A 302 8.51 4.20 22.68
CA ASN A 302 8.91 5.59 22.48
C ASN A 302 7.85 6.50 23.14
N ALA A 303 7.96 6.69 24.45
CA ALA A 303 6.99 7.42 25.26
C ALA A 303 7.11 8.95 25.09
N GLY A 304 6.73 9.45 23.92
CA GLY A 304 6.46 10.87 23.67
C GLY A 304 5.08 11.02 23.03
N ASN A 305 4.24 11.91 23.56
CA ASN A 305 2.95 12.20 22.93
C ASN A 305 3.17 13.12 21.72
N SER A 306 3.05 12.55 20.52
CA SER A 306 3.18 13.24 19.24
C SER A 306 1.88 13.23 18.43
N PHE A 307 0.76 12.83 19.05
CA PHE A 307 -0.54 12.74 18.38
C PHE A 307 -1.03 14.08 17.83
N ALA A 308 -0.85 15.18 18.57
CA ALA A 308 -1.17 16.53 18.07
C ALA A 308 -0.35 16.90 16.82
N ALA A 309 0.95 16.56 16.81
CA ALA A 309 1.81 16.81 15.65
C ALA A 309 1.38 15.97 14.43
N PHE A 310 0.91 14.73 14.66
CA PHE A 310 0.31 13.92 13.61
C PHE A 310 -0.97 14.56 13.05
N VAL A 311 -1.86 15.05 13.91
CA VAL A 311 -3.08 15.75 13.48
C VAL A 311 -2.72 16.99 12.64
N ASP A 312 -1.72 17.77 13.06
CA ASP A 312 -1.21 18.91 12.29
C ASP A 312 -0.66 18.49 10.92
N ASN A 313 -0.03 17.32 10.82
CA ASN A 313 0.41 16.78 9.54
C ASN A 313 -0.75 16.33 8.66
N ILE A 314 -1.81 15.72 9.23
CA ILE A 314 -3.03 15.38 8.49
C ILE A 314 -3.71 16.64 7.93
N ARG A 315 -3.75 17.75 8.69
CA ARG A 315 -4.25 19.06 8.20
C ARG A 315 -3.48 19.58 6.98
N LYS A 316 -2.20 19.22 6.86
CA LYS A 316 -1.35 19.61 5.73
C LYS A 316 -1.57 18.72 4.50
N LEU A 317 -2.48 17.75 4.51
CA LEU A 317 -2.80 16.97 3.32
C LEU A 317 -3.95 17.61 2.53
N PRO A 318 -3.93 17.60 1.19
CA PRO A 318 -5.10 17.98 0.40
C PRO A 318 -6.15 16.87 0.50
N ILE A 319 -7.21 17.11 1.29
CA ILE A 319 -8.32 16.19 1.52
C ILE A 319 -9.63 16.76 0.97
N ASN A 320 -10.68 15.93 0.91
CA ASN A 320 -12.05 16.33 0.70
C ASN A 320 -12.99 15.60 1.67
N ASP A 321 -14.30 15.86 1.59
CA ASP A 321 -15.30 15.28 2.49
C ASP A 321 -15.46 13.75 2.35
N ARG A 322 -14.80 13.13 1.36
CA ARG A 322 -14.79 11.67 1.14
C ARG A 322 -13.45 11.03 1.47
N SER A 323 -12.45 11.79 1.90
CA SER A 323 -11.16 11.25 2.31
C SER A 323 -11.33 10.38 3.56
N ILE A 324 -10.82 9.15 3.53
CA ILE A 324 -11.00 8.16 4.59
C ILE A 324 -9.66 7.85 5.28
N LEU A 325 -9.69 7.83 6.60
CA LEU A 325 -8.65 7.25 7.45
C LEU A 325 -9.02 5.81 7.76
N ILE A 326 -8.07 4.89 7.57
CA ILE A 326 -8.16 3.48 7.95
C ILE A 326 -7.19 3.25 9.10
N ARG A 327 -7.67 2.71 10.22
CA ARG A 327 -6.84 2.35 11.36
C ARG A 327 -7.14 0.94 11.84
N SER A 328 -6.24 0.35 12.60
CA SER A 328 -6.40 -0.96 13.20
C SER A 328 -6.16 -0.87 14.70
N THR A 329 -7.01 -1.49 15.49
CA THR A 329 -6.88 -1.55 16.95
C THR A 329 -6.98 -2.99 17.43
N PHE A 330 -6.42 -3.30 18.60
CA PHE A 330 -6.46 -4.66 19.13
C PHE A 330 -7.80 -5.01 19.77
N TYR A 331 -8.20 -6.28 19.66
CA TYR A 331 -9.48 -6.78 20.18
C TYR A 331 -9.72 -6.49 21.66
N TYR A 332 -8.65 -6.46 22.46
CA TYR A 332 -8.76 -6.25 23.92
C TYR A 332 -9.20 -4.82 24.30
N TYR A 333 -9.26 -3.88 23.35
CA TYR A 333 -9.90 -2.58 23.58
C TYR A 333 -11.44 -2.66 23.59
N GLY A 334 -12.02 -3.81 23.22
CA GLY A 334 -13.46 -4.07 23.32
C GLY A 334 -14.30 -3.17 22.41
N HIS A 335 -13.86 -2.97 21.16
CA HIS A 335 -14.52 -2.06 20.23
C HIS A 335 -15.85 -2.65 19.71
N PRO A 336 -16.95 -1.86 19.60
CA PRO A 336 -18.25 -2.39 19.14
C PRO A 336 -18.28 -2.94 17.71
N ALA A 337 -17.35 -2.51 16.85
CA ALA A 337 -17.18 -3.04 15.49
C ALA A 337 -16.26 -4.27 15.41
N GLN A 338 -15.79 -4.79 16.55
CA GLN A 338 -14.99 -6.01 16.56
C GLN A 338 -15.80 -7.19 16.02
N LEU A 339 -15.29 -7.83 14.97
CA LEU A 339 -15.88 -9.07 14.46
C LEU A 339 -15.34 -10.28 15.23
N PRO A 340 -16.16 -11.33 15.46
CA PRO A 340 -15.70 -12.56 16.10
C PRO A 340 -14.56 -13.21 15.31
N GLY A 341 -13.58 -13.77 16.02
CA GLY A 341 -12.46 -14.51 15.43
C GLY A 341 -11.26 -13.67 15.00
N TYR A 342 -11.39 -12.35 14.92
CA TYR A 342 -10.28 -11.43 14.59
C TYR A 342 -9.56 -10.92 15.84
N LYS A 343 -8.23 -10.79 15.78
CA LYS A 343 -7.36 -10.20 16.81
C LYS A 343 -7.27 -8.70 16.68
N LEU A 344 -7.46 -8.17 15.49
CA LEU A 344 -7.59 -6.74 15.28
C LEU A 344 -9.02 -6.37 14.86
N CYS A 345 -9.32 -5.09 15.01
CA CYS A 345 -10.50 -4.43 14.50
C CYS A 345 -10.03 -3.28 13.62
N THR A 346 -10.26 -3.40 12.31
CA THR A 346 -9.98 -2.33 11.36
C THR A 346 -11.19 -1.39 11.29
N LEU A 347 -10.94 -0.10 11.43
CA LEU A 347 -11.94 0.96 11.53
C LEU A 347 -11.73 1.99 10.42
N LEU A 348 -12.84 2.56 9.97
CA LEU A 348 -12.86 3.66 9.02
C LEU A 348 -13.33 4.94 9.70
N GLN A 349 -12.84 6.09 9.27
CA GLN A 349 -13.34 7.40 9.66
C GLN A 349 -13.11 8.40 8.54
N TYR A 350 -14.02 9.35 8.32
CA TYR A 350 -13.71 10.46 7.41
C TYR A 350 -12.64 11.37 8.01
N ILE A 351 -11.63 11.76 7.23
CA ILE A 351 -10.53 12.61 7.72
C ILE A 351 -11.07 13.97 8.18
N SER A 352 -12.08 14.53 7.51
CA SER A 352 -12.73 15.78 7.93
C SER A 352 -13.39 15.66 9.32
N VAL A 353 -13.99 14.51 9.63
CA VAL A 353 -14.59 14.23 10.95
C VAL A 353 -13.50 14.04 12.00
N PHE A 354 -12.44 13.30 11.68
CA PHE A 354 -11.26 13.14 12.56
C PHE A 354 -10.69 14.50 13.00
N LEU A 355 -10.47 15.42 12.05
CA LEU A 355 -9.96 16.75 12.35
C LEU A 355 -10.93 17.58 13.21
N LYS A 356 -12.23 17.55 12.87
CA LYS A 356 -13.27 18.26 13.62
C LYS A 356 -13.40 17.77 15.06
N ASP A 357 -13.31 16.45 15.25
CA ASP A 357 -13.40 15.84 16.58
C ASP A 357 -12.18 16.18 17.44
N PHE A 358 -10.99 16.23 16.85
CA PHE A 358 -9.79 16.73 17.53
C PHE A 358 -9.96 18.20 17.96
N ASP A 359 -10.43 19.08 17.06
CA ASP A 359 -10.67 20.50 17.37
C ASP A 359 -11.71 20.69 18.48
N ALA A 360 -12.67 19.77 18.58
CA ALA A 360 -13.67 19.73 19.65
C ALA A 360 -13.15 19.09 20.95
N GLY A 361 -11.87 18.72 21.04
CA GLY A 361 -11.27 18.11 22.22
C GLY A 361 -11.80 16.72 22.54
N ARG A 362 -12.31 15.97 21.54
CA ARG A 362 -12.94 14.66 21.76
C ARG A 362 -11.95 13.51 21.96
N TYR A 363 -10.66 13.72 21.73
CA TYR A 363 -9.63 12.68 21.83
C TYR A 363 -8.70 12.96 23.02
N GLN A 364 -9.13 12.65 24.25
CA GLN A 364 -8.29 12.80 25.44
C GLN A 364 -7.29 11.65 25.56
N ASP A 365 -7.68 10.47 25.10
CA ASP A 365 -6.81 9.30 25.02
C ASP A 365 -7.06 8.46 23.75
N TYR A 366 -6.32 7.36 23.63
CA TYR A 366 -6.44 6.46 22.48
C TYR A 366 -7.81 5.74 22.42
N ARG A 367 -8.45 5.50 23.57
CA ARG A 367 -9.77 4.86 23.61
C ARG A 367 -10.82 5.79 23.02
N ASP A 368 -10.76 7.08 23.33
CA ASP A 368 -11.63 8.09 22.75
C ASP A 368 -11.48 8.13 21.21
N LEU A 369 -10.23 8.11 20.71
CA LEU A 369 -9.94 8.11 19.28
C LEU A 369 -10.65 6.95 18.56
N ILE A 370 -10.52 5.73 19.08
CA ILE A 370 -11.06 4.55 18.39
C ILE A 370 -12.58 4.44 18.51
N GLN A 371 -13.20 5.01 19.56
CA GLN A 371 -14.64 4.89 19.81
C GLN A 371 -15.47 6.03 19.21
N THR A 372 -14.87 7.18 18.92
CA THR A 372 -15.59 8.38 18.50
C THR A 372 -15.78 8.44 16.99
N ASN A 373 -17.04 8.56 16.55
CA ASN A 373 -17.45 8.86 15.16
C ASN A 373 -16.77 8.02 14.06
N TYR A 374 -16.45 6.76 14.36
CA TYR A 374 -16.01 5.80 13.35
C TYR A 374 -17.19 5.41 12.43
N ILE A 375 -16.87 4.96 11.22
CA ILE A 375 -17.83 4.46 10.25
C ILE A 375 -18.00 2.96 10.50
N LYS A 376 -19.24 2.55 10.76
CA LYS A 376 -19.64 1.15 10.86
C LYS A 376 -19.59 0.44 9.51
#